data_AF-A0A0N0NRX6-F1
#
_entry.id   AF-A0A0N0NRX6-F1
#
_cell.length_a   1.000
_cell.length_b   1.000
_cell.length_c   1.000
_cell.angle_alpha   90.00
_cell.angle_beta   90.00
_cell.angle_gamma   90.00
#
_symmetry.space_group_name_H-M   'P 1'
#
loop_
_entity.id
_entity.type
_entity.pdbx_description
1 polymer ?
#
loop_
_entity_poly.entity_id
_entity_poly.type
_entity_poly.pdbx_seq_one_letter_code
_entity_poly.pdbx_strand_id
1 'polypeptide(L)'
;MSGQRGSNSPSPAPEAPVAAIPGPRATKLQEVFRLGLSSSLKANSYANFSTCFPTPATYCPTALEGVWKQLNTRLEEECTRDFEKILQERNVVEGLNQWDALIDDARRRKNRAVDGDEAPRALHTLSARELYAAHISPFLQQTSTELDEKLKVTQENNKQTMATIAEQRAEMEQLIGGLESVVKDLEGSIDALSSADGLKQDVWMMEQEVTATR
;
A
#
# COMPACT_ATOMS: atom_id res chain seq x y z
N MET A 1 -8.65 -32.33 8.93
CA MET A 1 -8.94 -32.07 7.51
C MET A 1 -7.98 -31.00 7.04
N SER A 2 -7.31 -31.31 5.94
CA SER A 2 -6.14 -30.63 5.42
C SER A 2 -6.44 -29.27 4.81
N GLY A 3 -5.55 -28.31 5.07
CA GLY A 3 -4.92 -27.45 4.08
C GLY A 3 -5.76 -26.46 3.28
N GLN A 4 -5.69 -25.18 3.63
CA GLN A 4 -5.59 -24.10 2.64
C GLN A 4 -4.87 -22.88 3.24
N ARG A 5 -3.53 -22.82 3.12
CA ARG A 5 -2.81 -21.54 3.20
C ARG A 5 -2.74 -21.02 1.78
N GLY A 6 -3.66 -20.12 1.42
CA GLY A 6 -3.57 -19.34 0.19
C GLY A 6 -2.32 -18.47 0.26
N SER A 7 -1.30 -18.83 -0.52
CA SER A 7 -0.12 -18.03 -0.77
C SER A 7 -0.50 -16.85 -1.67
N ASN A 8 -1.07 -15.81 -1.08
CA ASN A 8 -1.24 -14.54 -1.79
C ASN A 8 0.08 -13.78 -1.64
N SER A 9 0.98 -14.00 -2.61
CA SER A 9 2.10 -13.08 -2.85
C SER A 9 1.50 -11.69 -3.07
N PRO A 10 1.89 -10.66 -2.30
CA PRO A 10 1.41 -9.31 -2.57
C PRO A 10 2.08 -8.85 -3.85
N SER A 11 1.29 -8.75 -4.92
CA SER A 11 1.73 -8.06 -6.14
C SER A 11 2.26 -6.68 -5.76
N PRO A 12 3.37 -6.21 -6.38
CA PRO A 12 3.90 -4.89 -6.09
C PRO A 12 2.82 -3.83 -6.35
N ALA A 13 2.84 -2.77 -5.54
CA ALA A 13 1.93 -1.64 -5.70
C ALA A 13 2.02 -1.12 -7.16
N PRO A 14 0.88 -0.80 -7.81
CA PRO A 14 0.90 -0.25 -9.16
C PRO A 14 1.80 0.97 -9.20
N GLU A 15 2.74 1.01 -10.16
CA GLU A 15 3.53 2.21 -10.41
C GLU A 15 2.59 3.40 -10.62
N ALA A 16 2.91 4.53 -10.00
CA ALA A 16 2.08 5.73 -10.08
C ALA A 16 1.81 6.07 -11.55
N PRO A 17 0.58 6.45 -11.94
CA PRO A 17 0.25 6.73 -13.34
C PRO A 17 1.19 7.79 -13.89
N VAL A 18 2.05 7.39 -14.82
CA VAL A 18 2.94 8.32 -15.49
C VAL A 18 2.09 9.16 -16.41
N ALA A 19 2.25 10.47 -16.34
CA ALA A 19 1.47 11.38 -17.18
C ALA A 19 1.70 11.05 -18.67
N ALA A 20 0.61 10.82 -19.41
CA ALA A 20 0.64 10.62 -20.86
C ALA A 20 1.05 11.90 -21.63
N ILE A 21 1.24 13.01 -20.92
CA ILE A 21 1.64 14.30 -21.48
C ILE A 21 3.13 14.26 -21.80
N PRO A 22 3.56 14.66 -23.01
CA PRO A 22 4.97 14.74 -23.36
C PRO A 22 5.79 15.58 -22.38
N GLY A 23 6.74 14.95 -21.69
CA GLY A 23 7.75 15.63 -20.88
C GLY A 23 8.81 16.32 -21.74
N PRO A 24 9.79 17.01 -21.11
CA PRO A 24 10.76 17.85 -21.82
C PRO A 24 11.58 17.05 -22.84
N ARG A 25 11.89 15.78 -22.55
CA ARG A 25 12.63 14.91 -23.47
C ARG A 25 11.76 14.36 -24.60
N ALA A 26 10.54 13.96 -24.30
CA ALA A 26 9.58 13.51 -25.32
C ALA A 26 9.29 14.62 -26.34
N THR A 27 9.09 15.86 -25.85
CA THR A 27 8.91 17.04 -26.71
C THR A 27 10.13 17.30 -27.60
N LYS A 28 11.35 17.20 -27.05
CA LYS A 28 12.58 17.33 -27.85
C LYS A 28 12.72 16.25 -28.91
N LEU A 29 12.33 15.00 -28.61
CA LEU A 29 12.35 13.91 -29.58
C LEU A 29 11.42 14.22 -30.77
N GLN A 30 10.19 14.64 -30.48
CA GLN A 30 9.21 15.04 -31.50
C GLN A 30 9.70 16.24 -32.32
N GLU A 31 10.32 17.22 -31.67
CA GLU A 31 10.90 18.39 -32.34
C GLU A 31 12.02 17.99 -33.31
N VAL A 32 12.97 17.17 -32.86
CA VAL A 32 14.08 16.68 -33.69
C VAL A 32 13.56 15.89 -34.90
N PHE A 33 12.56 15.04 -34.70
CA PHE A 33 11.92 14.32 -35.80
C PHE A 33 11.30 15.27 -36.82
N ARG A 34 10.50 16.24 -36.38
CA ARG A 34 9.86 17.23 -37.25
C ARG A 34 10.88 18.06 -38.04
N LEU A 35 11.97 18.47 -37.38
CA LEU A 35 13.06 19.21 -38.02
C LEU A 35 13.80 18.35 -39.05
N GLY A 36 14.10 17.09 -38.72
CA GLY A 36 14.73 16.13 -39.63
C GLY A 36 13.89 15.84 -40.87
N LEU A 37 12.58 15.61 -40.68
CA LEU A 37 11.63 15.38 -41.78
C LEU A 37 11.53 16.61 -42.68
N SER A 38 11.35 17.80 -42.10
CA SER A 38 11.29 19.05 -42.87
C SER A 38 12.59 19.31 -43.64
N SER A 39 13.74 19.04 -43.03
CA SER A 39 15.03 19.19 -43.72
C SER A 39 15.19 18.20 -44.88
N SER A 40 14.71 16.96 -44.71
CA SER A 40 14.74 15.93 -45.75
C SER A 40 13.83 16.29 -46.93
N LEU A 41 12.63 16.77 -46.65
CA LEU A 41 11.69 17.23 -47.68
C LEU A 41 12.21 18.45 -48.45
N LYS A 42 12.89 19.39 -47.75
CA LYS A 42 13.53 20.55 -48.39
C LYS A 42 14.69 20.16 -49.31
N ALA A 43 15.45 19.12 -48.98
CA ALA A 43 16.52 18.62 -49.83
C ALA A 43 15.96 18.10 -51.17
N ASN A 44 14.76 17.50 -51.14
CA ASN A 44 13.99 17.14 -52.33
C ASN A 44 13.26 18.35 -52.95
N SER A 45 14.01 19.37 -53.33
CA SER A 45 13.47 20.55 -54.02
C SER A 45 12.99 20.19 -55.44
N TYR A 46 11.97 20.91 -55.94
CA TYR A 46 11.50 20.72 -57.32
C TYR A 46 12.62 20.94 -58.36
N ALA A 47 13.57 21.84 -58.08
CA ALA A 47 14.73 22.06 -58.94
C ALA A 47 15.62 20.81 -59.05
N ASN A 48 15.90 20.14 -57.92
CA ASN A 48 16.66 18.89 -57.92
C ASN A 48 15.86 17.71 -58.51
N PHE A 49 14.54 17.73 -58.36
CA PHE A 49 13.67 16.68 -58.89
C PHE A 49 13.52 16.76 -60.41
N SER A 50 13.31 17.97 -60.95
CA SER A 50 13.11 18.20 -62.39
C SER A 50 14.37 17.95 -63.23
N THR A 51 15.57 18.13 -62.68
CA THR A 51 16.83 17.79 -63.39
C THR A 51 16.99 16.29 -63.64
N CYS A 52 16.40 15.43 -62.79
CA CYS A 52 16.35 13.99 -62.99
C CYS A 52 15.32 13.56 -64.06
N PHE A 53 14.37 14.44 -64.40
CA PHE A 53 13.31 14.18 -65.38
C PHE A 53 13.21 15.31 -66.43
N PRO A 54 14.25 15.51 -67.25
CA PRO A 54 14.35 16.67 -68.15
C PRO A 54 13.27 16.67 -69.24
N THR A 55 12.88 15.50 -69.76
CA THR A 55 11.86 15.38 -70.80
C THR A 55 10.46 15.77 -70.26
N PRO A 56 9.95 15.19 -69.16
CA PRO A 56 8.71 15.67 -68.54
C PRO A 56 8.76 17.13 -68.09
N ALA A 57 9.89 17.59 -67.56
CA ALA A 57 10.03 18.99 -67.13
C ALA A 57 9.85 19.99 -68.28
N THR A 58 10.16 19.60 -69.51
CA THR A 58 10.03 20.46 -70.70
C THR A 58 8.61 20.42 -71.28
N TYR A 59 8.01 19.23 -71.38
CA TYR A 59 6.74 19.04 -72.10
C TYR A 59 5.50 19.05 -71.21
N CYS A 60 5.64 18.77 -69.91
CA CYS A 60 4.53 18.74 -68.95
C CYS A 60 4.93 19.20 -67.53
N PRO A 61 5.44 20.44 -67.36
CA PRO A 61 5.95 20.93 -66.09
C PRO A 61 4.89 20.96 -64.97
N THR A 62 3.65 21.31 -65.29
CA THR A 62 2.54 21.35 -64.32
C THR A 62 2.17 19.97 -63.79
N ALA A 63 2.19 18.94 -64.64
CA ALA A 63 1.94 17.57 -64.23
C ALA A 63 3.09 17.04 -63.35
N LEU A 64 4.33 17.33 -63.71
CA LEU A 64 5.52 16.94 -62.94
C LEU A 64 5.55 17.62 -61.56
N GLU A 65 5.22 18.91 -61.49
CA GLU A 65 5.11 19.64 -60.23
C GLU A 65 3.99 19.08 -59.35
N GLY A 66 2.86 18.68 -59.95
CA GLY A 66 1.77 17.99 -59.25
C GLY A 66 2.22 16.67 -58.62
N VAL A 67 2.96 15.84 -59.37
CA VAL A 67 3.51 14.57 -58.87
C VAL A 67 4.51 14.81 -57.73
N TRP A 68 5.43 15.77 -57.88
CA TRP A 68 6.40 16.13 -56.84
C TRP A 68 5.72 16.60 -55.55
N LYS A 69 4.72 17.48 -55.65
CA LYS A 69 3.92 17.93 -54.50
C LYS A 69 3.22 16.75 -53.83
N GLN A 70 2.54 15.92 -54.61
CA GLN A 70 1.84 14.75 -54.08
C GLN A 70 2.79 13.76 -53.38
N LEU A 71 3.98 13.52 -53.96
CA LEU A 71 4.99 12.66 -53.38
C LEU A 71 5.47 13.21 -52.02
N ASN A 72 5.84 14.49 -51.96
CA ASN A 72 6.32 15.10 -50.73
C ASN A 72 5.23 15.16 -49.64
N THR A 73 3.99 15.49 -50.01
CA THR A 73 2.85 15.48 -49.07
C THR A 73 2.58 14.07 -48.55
N ARG A 74 2.55 13.05 -49.41
CA ARG A 74 2.35 11.66 -48.98
C ARG A 74 3.48 11.17 -48.09
N LEU A 75 4.73 11.45 -48.45
CA LEU A 75 5.88 11.08 -47.62
C LEU A 75 5.80 11.74 -46.23
N GLU A 76 5.44 13.02 -46.16
CA GLU A 76 5.27 13.74 -44.90
C GLU A 76 4.16 13.12 -44.03
N GLU A 77 2.99 12.86 -44.61
CA GLU A 77 1.84 12.25 -43.93
C GLU A 77 2.17 10.85 -43.41
N GLU A 78 2.72 9.98 -44.26
CA GLU A 78 3.05 8.59 -43.93
C GLU A 78 4.13 8.54 -42.85
N CYS A 79 5.22 9.31 -42.99
CA CYS A 79 6.27 9.37 -41.97
C CYS A 79 5.76 9.89 -40.63
N THR A 80 4.91 10.92 -40.62
CA THR A 80 4.36 11.47 -39.38
C THR A 80 3.44 10.47 -38.70
N ARG A 81 2.57 9.81 -39.47
CA ARG A 81 1.65 8.77 -38.96
C ARG A 81 2.40 7.57 -38.40
N ASP A 82 3.40 7.08 -39.12
CA ASP A 82 4.17 5.91 -38.70
C ASP A 82 5.03 6.23 -37.45
N PHE A 83 5.57 7.44 -37.37
CA PHE A 83 6.26 7.91 -36.16
C PHE A 83 5.33 7.95 -34.95
N GLU A 84 4.14 8.52 -35.08
CA GLU A 84 3.16 8.55 -33.98
C GLU A 84 2.74 7.13 -33.56
N LYS A 85 2.55 6.24 -34.53
CA LYS A 85 2.27 4.83 -34.26
C LYS A 85 3.41 4.16 -33.47
N ILE A 86 4.67 4.41 -33.83
CA ILE A 86 5.82 3.88 -33.09
C ILE A 86 5.87 4.44 -31.66
N LEU A 87 5.59 5.74 -31.48
CA LEU A 87 5.54 6.35 -30.14
C LEU A 87 4.51 5.67 -29.23
N GLN A 88 3.34 5.33 -29.78
CA GLN A 88 2.26 4.64 -29.08
C GLN A 88 2.60 3.17 -28.82
N GLU A 89 3.00 2.40 -29.84
CA GLU A 89 3.29 0.96 -29.70
C GLU A 89 4.41 0.66 -28.70
N ARG A 90 5.36 1.59 -28.55
CA ARG A 90 6.52 1.44 -27.66
C ARG A 90 6.38 2.21 -26.36
N ASN A 91 5.24 2.86 -26.11
CA ASN A 91 5.01 3.72 -24.93
C ASN A 91 6.18 4.69 -24.68
N VAL A 92 6.71 5.29 -25.76
CA VAL A 92 7.96 6.07 -25.68
C VAL A 92 7.81 7.27 -24.79
N VAL A 93 6.68 7.97 -24.87
CA VAL A 93 6.40 9.15 -24.05
C VAL A 93 6.43 8.79 -22.57
N GLU A 94 5.79 7.69 -22.21
CA GLU A 94 5.77 7.18 -20.84
C GLU A 94 7.18 6.84 -20.35
N GLY A 95 7.94 6.05 -21.15
CA GLY A 95 9.29 5.64 -20.79
C GLY A 95 10.27 6.82 -20.65
N LEU A 96 10.16 7.83 -21.53
CA LEU A 96 10.99 9.04 -21.41
C LEU A 96 10.61 9.88 -20.20
N ASN A 97 9.31 9.96 -19.86
CA ASN A 97 8.84 10.65 -18.67
C ASN A 97 9.29 9.96 -17.38
N GLN A 98 9.21 8.62 -17.32
CA GLN A 98 9.78 7.83 -16.22
C GLN A 98 11.28 8.08 -16.09
N TRP A 99 12.00 8.14 -17.21
CA TRP A 99 13.43 8.39 -17.19
C TRP A 99 13.79 9.78 -16.67
N ASP A 100 13.05 10.83 -17.08
CA ASP A 100 13.23 12.17 -16.55
C ASP A 100 12.94 12.23 -15.03
N ALA A 101 11.90 11.51 -14.55
CA ALA A 101 11.61 11.40 -13.12
C ALA A 101 12.73 10.71 -12.34
N LEU A 102 13.33 9.64 -12.88
CA LEU A 102 14.48 8.95 -12.27
C LEU A 102 15.72 9.84 -12.23
N ILE A 103 15.97 10.63 -13.27
CA ILE A 103 17.07 11.60 -13.30
C ILE A 103 16.89 12.66 -12.22
N ASP A 104 15.67 13.18 -12.07
CA ASP A 104 15.36 14.18 -11.06
C ASP A 104 15.50 13.63 -9.64
N ASP A 105 15.05 12.40 -9.40
CA ASP A 105 15.25 11.75 -8.10
C ASP A 105 16.73 11.51 -7.81
N ALA A 106 17.51 11.05 -8.79
CA ALA A 106 18.96 10.91 -8.66
C ALA A 106 19.66 12.25 -8.35
N ARG A 107 19.23 13.35 -8.99
CA ARG A 107 19.72 14.70 -8.69
C ARG A 107 19.37 15.12 -7.25
N ARG A 108 18.15 14.86 -6.79
CA ARG A 108 17.72 15.15 -5.41
C ARG A 108 18.56 14.37 -4.40
N ARG A 109 18.80 13.07 -4.64
CA ARG A 109 19.65 12.23 -3.79
C ARG A 109 21.07 12.78 -3.72
N LYS A 110 21.67 13.11 -4.87
CA LYS A 110 23.00 13.72 -4.93
C LYS A 110 23.07 15.03 -4.14
N ASN A 111 22.05 15.89 -4.24
CA ASN A 111 22.02 17.16 -3.52
C ASN A 111 21.81 17.02 -2.01
N ARG A 112 21.27 15.88 -1.55
CA ARG A 112 21.08 15.56 -0.13
C ARG A 112 22.25 14.79 0.49
N ALA A 113 23.14 14.25 -0.33
CA ALA A 113 24.30 13.50 0.14
C ALA A 113 25.25 14.44 0.90
N VAL A 114 25.78 13.95 2.02
CA VAL A 114 26.79 14.63 2.84
C VAL A 114 28.18 14.13 2.41
N ASP A 115 29.21 14.97 2.50
CA ASP A 115 30.60 14.57 2.21
C ASP A 115 31.00 13.35 3.06
N GLY A 116 31.19 12.20 2.40
CA GLY A 116 31.50 10.91 3.02
C GLY A 116 30.56 9.76 2.63
N ASP A 117 29.43 10.03 1.97
CA ASP A 117 28.55 8.98 1.45
C ASP A 117 29.23 8.20 0.31
N GLU A 118 29.26 6.87 0.43
CA GLU A 118 29.80 6.01 -0.62
C GLU A 118 28.98 6.14 -1.90
N ALA A 119 29.68 6.23 -3.04
CA ALA A 119 29.03 6.33 -4.34
C ALA A 119 28.13 5.10 -4.59
N PRO A 120 26.90 5.28 -5.11
CA PRO A 120 26.00 4.17 -5.38
C PRO A 120 26.64 3.15 -6.32
N ARG A 121 26.63 1.87 -5.92
CA ARG A 121 27.11 0.78 -6.77
C ARG A 121 26.18 0.59 -7.96
N ALA A 122 26.73 0.47 -9.15
CA ALA A 122 25.92 0.26 -10.35
C ALA A 122 25.22 -1.11 -10.30
N LEU A 123 23.93 -1.17 -10.64
CA LEU A 123 23.10 -2.37 -10.50
C LEU A 123 23.67 -3.60 -11.22
N HIS A 124 24.32 -3.41 -12.38
CA HIS A 124 24.93 -4.50 -13.15
C HIS A 124 26.16 -5.15 -12.48
N THR A 125 26.68 -4.54 -11.42
CA THR A 125 27.80 -5.10 -10.64
C THR A 125 27.33 -5.94 -9.45
N LEU A 126 26.02 -5.92 -9.16
CA LEU A 126 25.42 -6.68 -8.07
C LEU A 126 25.15 -8.12 -8.53
N SER A 127 25.38 -9.07 -7.62
CA SER A 127 25.01 -10.46 -7.84
C SER A 127 23.48 -10.65 -7.81
N ALA A 128 23.00 -11.74 -8.42
CA ALA A 128 21.58 -12.08 -8.39
C ALA A 128 21.02 -12.19 -6.96
N ARG A 129 21.84 -12.70 -6.01
CA ARG A 129 21.45 -12.83 -4.61
C ARG A 129 21.29 -11.47 -3.93
N GLU A 130 22.21 -10.54 -4.19
CA GLU A 130 22.12 -9.17 -3.65
C GLU A 130 20.90 -8.44 -4.20
N LEU A 131 20.62 -8.56 -5.51
CA LEU A 131 19.42 -7.98 -6.11
C LEU A 131 18.13 -8.55 -5.52
N TYR A 132 18.07 -9.88 -5.36
CA TYR A 132 16.93 -10.54 -4.73
C TYR A 132 16.74 -10.09 -3.28
N ALA A 133 17.82 -10.04 -2.49
CA ALA A 133 17.78 -9.59 -1.12
C ALA A 133 17.36 -8.11 -1.01
N ALA A 134 17.90 -7.24 -1.86
CA ALA A 134 17.55 -5.82 -1.89
C ALA A 134 16.07 -5.62 -2.24
N HIS A 135 15.52 -6.42 -3.17
CA HIS A 135 14.12 -6.35 -3.56
C HIS A 135 13.18 -6.86 -2.45
N ILE A 136 13.53 -7.95 -1.75
CA ILE A 136 12.64 -8.55 -0.75
C ILE A 136 12.71 -7.85 0.62
N SER A 137 13.84 -7.23 0.95
CA SER A 137 14.08 -6.56 2.23
C SER A 137 13.00 -5.53 2.62
N PRO A 138 12.55 -4.59 1.74
CA PRO A 138 11.53 -3.62 2.12
C PRO A 138 10.19 -4.27 2.47
N PHE A 139 9.79 -5.33 1.75
CA PHE A 139 8.57 -6.08 2.06
C PHE A 139 8.69 -6.80 3.40
N LEU A 140 9.84 -7.44 3.66
CA LEU A 140 10.07 -8.11 4.94
C LEU A 140 10.06 -7.09 6.09
N GLN A 141 10.68 -5.93 5.92
CA GLN A 141 10.65 -4.85 6.90
C GLN A 141 9.22 -4.38 7.17
N GLN A 142 8.42 -4.12 6.12
CA GLN A 142 7.02 -3.73 6.26
C GLN A 142 6.19 -4.78 7.02
N THR A 143 6.34 -6.06 6.66
CA THR A 143 5.62 -7.15 7.34
C THR A 143 6.07 -7.34 8.79
N SER A 144 7.36 -7.15 9.08
CA SER A 144 7.88 -7.19 10.44
C SER A 144 7.28 -6.07 11.28
N THR A 145 7.26 -4.84 10.76
CA THR A 145 6.66 -3.70 11.47
C THR A 145 5.18 -3.91 11.74
N GLU A 146 4.43 -4.44 10.76
CA GLU A 146 3.00 -4.74 10.94
C GLU A 146 2.76 -5.83 12.00
N LEU A 147 3.59 -6.88 12.01
CA LEU A 147 3.51 -7.95 13.00
C LEU A 147 3.86 -7.44 14.41
N ASP A 148 4.89 -6.60 14.54
CA ASP A 148 5.29 -6.02 15.81
C ASP A 148 4.18 -5.11 16.39
N GLU A 149 3.51 -4.34 15.54
CA GLU A 149 2.35 -3.53 15.94
C GLU A 149 1.20 -4.41 16.43
N LYS A 150 0.83 -5.46 15.69
CA LYS A 150 -0.22 -6.41 16.11
C LYS A 150 0.13 -7.13 17.41
N LEU A 151 1.39 -7.49 17.59
CA LEU A 151 1.88 -8.13 18.81
C LEU A 151 1.77 -7.19 20.00
N LYS A 152 2.18 -5.92 19.85
CA LYS A 152 2.03 -4.90 20.90
C LYS A 152 0.57 -4.69 21.29
N VAL A 153 -0.33 -4.57 20.31
CA VAL A 153 -1.77 -4.42 20.56
C VAL A 153 -2.33 -5.63 21.31
N THR A 154 -1.95 -6.84 20.90
CA THR A 154 -2.42 -8.07 21.55
C THR A 154 -1.88 -8.19 22.97
N GLN A 155 -0.62 -7.85 23.21
CA GLN A 155 -0.03 -7.84 24.55
C GLN A 155 -0.72 -6.85 25.48
N GLU A 156 -1.07 -5.67 24.96
CA GLU A 156 -1.79 -4.66 25.74
C GLU A 156 -3.21 -5.13 26.09
N ASN A 157 -3.94 -5.69 25.13
CA ASN A 157 -5.26 -6.28 25.36
C ASN A 157 -5.22 -7.43 26.37
N ASN A 158 -4.19 -8.28 26.31
CA ASN A 158 -4.01 -9.37 27.28
C ASN A 158 -3.76 -8.84 28.69
N LYS A 159 -2.95 -7.78 28.85
CA LYS A 159 -2.72 -7.14 30.16
C LYS A 159 -4.02 -6.57 30.73
N GLN A 160 -4.80 -5.87 29.91
CA GLN A 160 -6.09 -5.32 30.32
C GLN A 160 -7.06 -6.43 30.75
N THR A 161 -7.15 -7.50 29.96
CA THR A 161 -8.01 -8.65 30.27
C THR A 161 -7.57 -9.33 31.56
N MET A 162 -6.27 -9.51 31.79
CA MET A 162 -5.74 -10.07 33.04
C MET A 162 -6.05 -9.18 34.25
N ALA A 163 -5.98 -7.85 34.09
CA ALA A 163 -6.34 -6.92 35.15
C ALA A 163 -7.83 -7.03 35.50
N THR A 164 -8.72 -7.06 34.50
CA THR A 164 -10.16 -7.26 34.73
C THR A 164 -10.46 -8.60 35.40
N ILE A 165 -9.80 -9.69 34.99
CA ILE A 165 -9.98 -11.00 35.64
C ILE A 165 -9.54 -10.96 37.11
N ALA A 166 -8.44 -10.27 37.42
CA ALA A 166 -7.95 -10.15 38.80
C ALA A 166 -8.93 -9.35 39.68
N GLU A 167 -9.45 -8.24 39.15
CA GLU A 167 -10.48 -7.42 39.81
C GLU A 167 -11.76 -8.24 40.06
N GLN A 168 -12.28 -8.90 39.03
CA GLN A 168 -13.46 -9.77 39.15
C GLN A 168 -13.26 -10.91 40.15
N ARG A 169 -12.05 -11.49 40.23
CA ARG A 169 -11.74 -12.52 41.24
C ARG A 169 -11.76 -11.96 42.65
N ALA A 170 -11.22 -10.76 42.87
CA ALA A 170 -11.26 -10.10 44.17
C ALA A 170 -12.71 -9.75 44.57
N GLU A 171 -13.52 -9.27 43.64
CA GLU A 171 -14.95 -9.02 43.86
C GLU A 171 -15.71 -10.30 44.21
N MET A 172 -15.48 -11.40 43.50
CA MET A 172 -16.09 -12.70 43.81
C MET A 172 -15.71 -13.19 45.21
N GLU A 173 -14.45 -13.06 45.60
CA GLU A 173 -13.99 -13.47 46.93
C GLU A 173 -14.63 -12.60 48.03
N GLN A 174 -14.78 -11.30 47.79
CA GLN A 174 -15.50 -10.41 48.69
C GLN A 174 -17.00 -10.75 48.80
N LEU A 175 -17.66 -11.06 47.68
CA LEU A 175 -19.07 -11.47 47.66
C LEU A 175 -19.29 -12.81 48.38
N ILE A 176 -18.39 -13.78 48.18
CA ILE A 176 -18.44 -15.07 48.87
C ILE A 176 -18.24 -14.86 50.38
N GLY A 177 -17.23 -14.10 50.80
CA GLY A 177 -17.02 -13.81 52.23
C GLY A 177 -18.19 -13.05 52.87
N GLY A 178 -18.83 -12.14 52.11
CA GLY A 178 -20.06 -11.48 52.54
C GLY A 178 -21.23 -12.45 52.72
N LEU A 179 -21.41 -13.39 51.77
CA LEU A 179 -22.46 -14.41 51.86
C LEU A 179 -22.21 -15.36 53.03
N GLU A 180 -20.97 -15.80 53.26
CA GLU A 180 -20.59 -16.63 54.41
C GLU A 180 -20.91 -15.94 55.74
N SER A 181 -20.66 -14.63 55.84
CA SER A 181 -21.04 -13.84 57.03
C SER A 181 -22.55 -13.81 57.24
N VAL A 182 -23.34 -13.57 56.18
CA VAL A 182 -24.81 -13.55 56.27
C VAL A 182 -25.37 -14.93 56.65
N VAL A 183 -24.81 -16.01 56.11
CA VAL A 183 -25.19 -17.38 56.49
C VAL A 183 -24.90 -17.61 57.98
N LYS A 184 -23.71 -17.22 58.45
CA LYS A 184 -23.34 -17.34 59.87
C LYS A 184 -24.26 -16.51 60.78
N ASP A 185 -24.66 -15.32 60.36
CA ASP A 185 -25.60 -14.47 61.10
C ASP A 185 -27.01 -15.09 61.17
N LEU A 186 -27.45 -15.76 60.10
CA LEU A 186 -28.71 -16.51 60.07
C LEU A 186 -28.65 -17.76 60.96
N GLU A 187 -27.56 -18.53 60.90
CA GLU A 187 -27.32 -19.67 61.80
C GLU A 187 -27.34 -19.23 63.27
N GLY A 188 -26.62 -18.14 63.60
CA GLY A 188 -26.64 -17.58 64.96
C GLY A 188 -28.02 -17.07 65.39
N SER A 189 -28.81 -16.52 64.46
CA SER A 189 -30.19 -16.10 64.73
C SER A 189 -31.13 -17.30 64.97
N ILE A 190 -30.93 -18.40 64.23
CA ILE A 190 -31.67 -19.66 64.43
C ILE A 190 -31.31 -20.28 65.78
N ASP A 191 -30.02 -20.31 66.14
CA ASP A 191 -29.58 -20.81 67.44
C ASP A 191 -30.17 -19.98 68.60
N ALA A 192 -30.21 -18.65 68.46
CA ALA A 192 -30.86 -17.77 69.44
C ALA A 192 -32.37 -18.03 69.55
N LEU A 193 -33.06 -18.28 68.43
CA LEU A 193 -34.49 -18.62 68.42
C LEU A 193 -34.76 -19.98 69.06
N SER A 194 -33.90 -20.98 68.81
CA SER A 194 -34.01 -22.30 69.45
C SER A 194 -33.81 -22.23 70.96
N SER A 195 -32.89 -21.37 71.41
CA SER A 195 -32.68 -21.08 72.84
C SER A 195 -33.89 -20.35 73.45
N ALA A 196 -34.55 -19.48 72.69
CA ALA A 196 -35.78 -18.82 73.10
C ALA A 196 -36.98 -19.78 73.20
N ASP A 197 -37.06 -20.82 72.36
CA ASP A 197 -38.06 -21.89 72.51
C ASP A 197 -37.78 -22.76 73.76
N GLY A 198 -36.52 -22.99 74.12
CA GLY A 198 -36.15 -23.56 75.42
C GLY A 198 -36.64 -22.70 76.59
N LEU A 199 -36.45 -21.38 76.51
CA LEU A 199 -36.98 -20.44 77.50
C LEU A 199 -38.52 -20.42 77.53
N LYS A 200 -39.21 -20.58 76.39
CA LYS A 200 -40.69 -20.72 76.39
C LYS A 200 -41.13 -22.00 77.07
N GLN A 201 -40.40 -23.11 76.90
CA GLN A 201 -40.68 -24.36 77.57
C GLN A 201 -40.50 -24.21 79.09
N ASP A 202 -39.43 -23.54 79.53
CA ASP A 202 -39.17 -23.24 80.94
C ASP A 202 -40.22 -22.30 81.54
N VAL A 203 -40.65 -21.28 80.79
CA VAL A 203 -41.74 -20.38 81.20
C VAL A 203 -43.07 -21.14 81.31
N TRP A 204 -43.36 -22.06 80.39
CA TRP A 204 -44.58 -22.87 80.43
C TRP A 204 -44.59 -23.84 81.62
N MET A 205 -43.44 -24.46 81.93
CA MET A 205 -43.27 -25.29 83.12
C MET A 205 -43.45 -24.47 84.40
N MET A 206 -42.91 -23.26 84.44
CA MET A 206 -43.07 -22.34 85.58
C MET A 206 -44.52 -21.87 85.74
N GLU A 207 -45.24 -21.65 84.64
CA GLU A 207 -46.67 -21.28 84.66
C GLU A 207 -47.57 -22.45 85.13
N GLN A 208 -47.22 -23.70 84.80
CA GLN A 208 -47.86 -24.89 85.35
C GLN A 208 -47.62 -25.05 86.86
N GLU A 209 -46.40 -24.81 87.33
CA GLU A 209 -46.10 -24.85 88.77
C GLU A 209 -46.86 -23.78 89.56
N VAL A 210 -46.93 -22.56 89.04
CA VAL A 210 -47.68 -21.45 89.67
C VAL A 210 -49.19 -21.74 89.70
N THR A 211 -49.75 -22.28 88.62
CA THR A 211 -51.19 -22.63 88.59
C THR A 211 -51.55 -23.83 89.48
N ALA A 212 -50.62 -24.75 89.74
CA ALA A 212 -50.80 -25.84 90.70
C ALA A 212 -50.72 -25.41 92.18
N THR A 213 -50.19 -24.21 92.46
CA THR A 213 -50.05 -23.66 93.82
C THR A 213 -51.15 -22.69 94.26
N ARG A 214 -52.25 -22.58 93.48
CA ARG A 214 -53.44 -21.79 93.81
C ARG A 214 -54.63 -22.68 94.11
#